data_AF-A0AAE9KAU3-F1
#
_entry.id   AF-A0AAE9KAU3-F1
#
_cell.length_a   1.000
_cell.length_b   1.000
_cell.length_c   1.000
_cell.angle_alpha   90.00
_cell.angle_beta   90.00
_cell.angle_gamma   90.00
#
_symmetry.space_group_name_H-M   'P 1'
#
loop_
_entity.id
_entity.type
_entity.pdbx_description
1 polymer ?
#
loop_
_entity_poly.entity_id
_entity_poly.type
_entity_poly.pdbx_seq_one_letter_code
_entity_poly.pdbx_strand_id
1 'polypeptide(L)'
;MNFKIYLLILLFFNFCSRYTIKGPIFENEIIDYNCNENKKRFYINEVYINEMAYSESLREYISDQLKTSINNILLRDCYKNNSSEYQNGIPIKITVNKFEFIERKRYLYYIYAIFPIIDFVLNNSMEYSYAVDLTIEYKTAKEKREYVNTFNFCEKRVAGIFELNKPKEENVFRTFRVNVTKFILRSIIGES
;
A
#
# COMPACT_ATOMS: atom_id res chain seq x y z
N MET A 1 -13.66 -42.76 12.82
CA MET A 1 -13.68 -41.29 12.71
C MET A 1 -13.17 -40.91 11.33
N ASN A 2 -14.04 -40.42 10.45
CA ASN A 2 -13.85 -40.44 9.00
C ASN A 2 -12.74 -39.48 8.52
N PHE A 3 -11.91 -39.93 7.57
CA PHE A 3 -10.92 -39.10 6.83
C PHE A 3 -11.53 -37.78 6.32
N LYS A 4 -12.82 -37.80 5.96
CA LYS A 4 -13.60 -36.61 5.55
C LYS A 4 -13.66 -35.53 6.64
N ILE A 5 -13.73 -35.89 7.92
CA ILE A 5 -13.74 -34.95 9.05
C ILE A 5 -12.35 -34.32 9.21
N TYR A 6 -11.27 -35.10 9.09
CA TYR A 6 -9.90 -34.57 9.11
C TYR A 6 -9.62 -33.62 7.94
N LEU A 7 -10.11 -33.96 6.74
CA LEU A 7 -10.04 -33.09 5.57
C LEU A 7 -10.81 -31.79 5.78
N LEU A 8 -12.03 -31.87 6.35
CA LEU A 8 -12.84 -30.70 6.67
C LEU A 8 -12.15 -29.79 7.70
N ILE A 9 -11.58 -30.36 8.76
CA ILE A 9 -10.83 -29.63 9.80
C ILE A 9 -9.58 -28.96 9.20
N LEU A 10 -8.83 -29.65 8.33
CA LEU A 10 -7.70 -29.08 7.60
C LEU A 10 -8.10 -27.91 6.69
N LEU A 11 -9.28 -27.97 6.07
CA LEU A 11 -9.83 -26.88 5.27
C LEU A 11 -10.27 -25.69 6.15
N PHE A 12 -10.82 -25.94 7.33
CA PHE A 12 -11.24 -24.90 8.28
C PHE A 12 -10.06 -24.10 8.87
N PHE A 13 -8.90 -24.72 9.14
CA PHE A 13 -7.72 -24.01 9.65
C PHE A 13 -7.00 -23.11 8.62
N ASN A 14 -7.39 -23.14 7.33
CA ASN A 14 -6.83 -22.23 6.33
C ASN A 14 -7.46 -20.82 6.34
N PHE A 15 -8.52 -20.58 7.12
CA PHE A 15 -9.24 -19.29 7.11
C PHE A 15 -8.65 -18.20 8.01
N CYS A 16 -7.58 -18.46 8.77
CA CYS A 16 -6.91 -17.42 9.55
C CYS A 16 -6.11 -16.49 8.63
N SER A 17 -6.70 -15.33 8.33
CA SER A 17 -6.03 -14.20 7.69
C SER A 17 -5.06 -13.56 8.69
N ARG A 18 -3.78 -13.45 8.33
CA ARG A 18 -2.79 -12.73 9.16
C ARG A 18 -2.54 -11.36 8.56
N TYR A 19 -2.66 -10.32 9.39
CA TYR A 19 -2.19 -8.99 9.04
C TYR A 19 -0.68 -8.93 9.29
N THR A 20 0.10 -8.74 8.22
CA THR A 20 1.57 -8.66 8.35
C THR A 20 2.10 -7.51 7.52
N ILE A 21 2.19 -6.30 8.10
CA ILE A 21 2.94 -5.23 7.45
C ILE A 21 4.42 -5.61 7.45
N LYS A 22 4.99 -5.79 6.26
CA LYS A 22 6.43 -6.00 6.06
C LYS A 22 7.01 -4.72 5.47
N GLY A 23 8.01 -4.13 6.12
CA GLY A 23 8.70 -2.94 5.62
C GLY A 23 9.65 -3.26 4.45
N PRO A 24 10.01 -2.29 3.59
CA PRO A 24 9.40 -0.97 3.44
C PRO A 24 7.94 -1.08 2.98
N ILE A 25 7.14 -0.04 3.24
CA ILE A 25 5.68 -0.02 3.01
C ILE A 25 5.32 0.76 1.74
N PHE A 26 6.09 1.80 1.45
CA PHE A 26 5.94 2.63 0.27
C PHE A 26 7.24 2.63 -0.52
N GLU A 27 7.14 2.99 -1.79
CA GLU A 27 8.29 3.15 -2.66
C GLU A 27 8.73 4.62 -2.66
N ASN A 28 10.04 4.88 -2.64
CA ASN A 28 10.59 6.25 -2.70
C ASN A 28 10.92 6.66 -4.15
N GLU A 29 10.97 5.69 -5.06
CA GLU A 29 11.37 5.89 -6.45
C GLU A 29 10.40 5.17 -7.37
N ILE A 30 9.62 5.95 -8.13
CA ILE A 30 8.73 5.40 -9.15
C ILE A 30 9.30 5.82 -10.50
N ILE A 31 9.97 4.87 -11.14
CA ILE A 31 10.37 5.00 -12.54
C ILE A 31 9.07 5.22 -13.34
N ASP A 32 9.00 6.34 -14.06
CA ASP A 32 7.88 6.79 -14.92
C ASP A 32 6.71 7.55 -14.27
N TYR A 33 6.89 8.23 -13.14
CA TYR A 33 5.88 9.21 -12.68
C TYR A 33 6.16 10.61 -13.25
N ASN A 34 5.42 11.02 -14.29
CA ASN A 34 5.55 12.36 -14.87
C ASN A 34 4.50 13.30 -14.28
N CYS A 35 4.94 14.27 -13.48
CA CYS A 35 4.05 15.30 -12.98
C CYS A 35 3.78 16.33 -14.09
N ASN A 36 2.51 16.42 -14.50
CA ASN A 36 2.13 17.35 -15.55
C ASN A 36 2.28 18.81 -15.04
N GLU A 37 3.09 19.63 -15.73
CA GLU A 37 3.52 20.97 -15.26
C GLU A 37 2.36 21.94 -14.97
N ASN A 38 1.18 21.68 -15.54
CA ASN A 38 -0.03 22.50 -15.39
C ASN A 38 -0.91 22.14 -14.18
N LYS A 39 -0.51 21.18 -13.34
CA LYS A 39 -1.32 20.73 -12.19
C LYS A 39 -1.01 21.49 -10.92
N LYS A 40 -2.03 21.57 -10.06
CA LYS A 40 -1.94 22.20 -8.74
C LYS A 40 -0.75 21.61 -7.98
N ARG A 41 0.10 22.50 -7.49
CA ARG A 41 1.30 22.20 -6.70
C ARG A 41 0.86 21.91 -5.27
N PHE A 42 0.99 20.66 -4.82
CA PHE A 42 0.64 20.19 -3.48
C PHE A 42 1.88 19.78 -2.67
N TYR A 43 1.77 19.80 -1.33
CA TYR A 43 2.71 19.14 -0.43
C TYR A 43 1.96 18.49 0.73
N ILE A 44 2.45 17.36 1.25
CA ILE A 44 1.80 16.70 2.39
C ILE A 44 2.28 17.32 3.69
N ASN A 45 1.36 17.99 4.37
CA ASN A 45 1.59 18.58 5.69
C ASN A 45 1.38 17.53 6.80
N GLU A 46 0.28 16.79 6.72
CA GLU A 46 -0.17 15.88 7.79
C GLU A 46 -0.64 14.54 7.22
N VAL A 47 -0.34 13.46 7.94
CA VAL A 47 -0.82 12.11 7.66
C VAL A 47 -1.33 11.48 8.96
N TYR A 48 -2.57 11.01 8.95
CA TYR A 48 -3.19 10.30 10.06
C TYR A 48 -3.60 8.89 9.62
N ILE A 49 -3.22 7.87 10.39
CA ILE A 49 -3.70 6.49 10.20
C ILE A 49 -4.75 6.19 11.27
N ASN A 50 -5.99 5.99 10.86
CA ASN A 50 -7.10 5.65 11.77
C ASN A 50 -7.27 4.13 11.97
N GLU A 51 -6.53 3.31 11.21
CA GLU A 51 -6.58 1.85 11.25
C GLU A 51 -6.25 1.30 12.65
N MET A 52 -7.28 0.83 13.37
CA MET A 52 -7.15 0.37 14.75
C MET A 52 -6.47 -1.00 14.88
N ALA A 53 -6.29 -1.73 13.77
CA ALA A 53 -5.53 -2.98 13.78
C ALA A 53 -4.05 -2.80 14.16
N TYR A 54 -3.52 -1.58 14.11
CA TYR A 54 -2.13 -1.27 14.42
C TYR A 54 -1.97 -0.53 15.74
N SER A 55 -0.85 -0.80 16.44
CA SER A 55 -0.45 0.00 17.61
C SER A 55 -0.21 1.45 17.22
N GLU A 56 -0.31 2.37 18.18
CA GLU A 56 -0.02 3.78 17.97
C GLU A 56 1.36 4.03 17.36
N SER A 57 2.40 3.40 17.91
CA SER A 57 3.76 3.48 17.36
C SER A 57 3.88 3.01 15.91
N LEU A 58 3.13 1.98 15.51
CA LEU A 58 3.13 1.48 14.14
C LEU A 58 2.36 2.43 13.22
N ARG A 59 1.26 3.02 13.71
CA ARG A 59 0.51 4.06 12.97
C ARG A 59 1.36 5.29 12.72
N GLU A 60 2.10 5.78 13.72
CA GLU A 60 3.04 6.88 13.57
C GLU A 60 4.13 6.56 12.55
N TYR A 61 4.72 5.37 12.64
CA TYR A 61 5.72 4.91 11.67
C TYR A 61 5.17 4.88 10.23
N ILE A 62 3.95 4.37 10.03
CA ILE A 62 3.31 4.32 8.71
C ILE A 62 3.02 5.74 8.21
N SER A 63 2.49 6.63 9.07
CA SER A 63 2.25 8.04 8.76
C SER A 63 3.52 8.73 8.27
N ASP A 64 4.62 8.58 9.01
CA ASP A 64 5.90 9.21 8.68
C ASP A 64 6.51 8.64 7.40
N GLN A 65 6.43 7.32 7.21
CA GLN A 65 6.86 6.68 5.96
C GLN A 65 6.05 7.21 4.77
N LEU A 66 4.72 7.26 4.86
CA LEU A 66 3.87 7.79 3.77
C LEU A 66 4.20 9.25 3.47
N LYS A 67 4.26 10.09 4.50
CA LYS A 67 4.58 11.51 4.36
C LYS A 67 5.94 11.69 3.69
N THR A 68 6.96 10.99 4.16
CA THR A 68 8.34 11.11 3.66
C THR A 68 8.45 10.60 2.23
N SER A 69 7.96 9.40 1.94
CA SER A 69 8.05 8.77 0.62
C SER A 69 7.38 9.61 -0.46
N ILE A 70 6.15 10.05 -0.21
CA ILE A 70 5.39 10.82 -1.20
C ILE A 70 5.96 12.22 -1.36
N ASN A 71 6.33 12.91 -0.27
CA ASN A 71 6.94 14.24 -0.38
C ASN A 71 8.28 14.21 -1.13
N ASN A 72 9.09 13.17 -0.94
CA ASN A 72 10.34 12.99 -1.71
C ASN A 72 10.06 12.86 -3.21
N ILE A 73 9.04 12.07 -3.60
CA ILE A 73 8.63 11.93 -4.99
C ILE A 73 8.11 13.26 -5.55
N LEU A 74 7.23 13.95 -4.82
CA LEU A 74 6.71 15.24 -5.24
C LEU A 74 7.86 16.24 -5.45
N LEU A 75 8.74 16.41 -4.45
CA LEU A 75 9.85 17.36 -4.52
C LEU A 75 10.80 17.05 -5.69
N ARG A 76 11.20 15.78 -5.85
CA ARG A 76 12.14 15.36 -6.89
C ARG A 76 11.52 15.46 -8.27
N ASP A 77 10.35 14.86 -8.45
CA ASP A 77 9.79 14.58 -9.77
C ASP A 77 8.82 15.69 -10.22
N CYS A 78 8.04 16.28 -9.31
CA CYS A 78 7.10 17.35 -9.64
C CYS A 78 7.72 18.75 -9.55
N TYR A 79 8.57 19.00 -8.56
CA TYR A 79 9.19 20.32 -8.36
C TYR A 79 10.64 20.37 -8.84
N LYS A 80 11.17 19.30 -9.45
CA LYS A 80 12.55 19.23 -9.97
C LYS A 80 13.59 19.69 -8.93
N ASN A 81 13.39 19.29 -7.66
CA ASN A 81 14.17 19.69 -6.48
C ASN A 81 14.13 21.19 -6.10
N ASN A 82 13.13 21.95 -6.57
CA ASN A 82 12.92 23.33 -6.16
C ASN A 82 12.15 23.41 -4.83
N SER A 83 12.88 23.37 -3.70
CA SER A 83 12.30 23.40 -2.35
C SER A 83 11.48 24.66 -2.04
N SER A 84 11.84 25.80 -2.61
CA SER A 84 11.10 27.07 -2.45
C SER A 84 9.69 26.95 -3.04
N GLU A 85 9.61 26.44 -4.26
CA GLU A 85 8.34 26.24 -4.94
C GLU A 85 7.47 25.19 -4.26
N TYR A 86 8.09 24.13 -3.76
CA TYR A 86 7.45 23.08 -2.98
C TYR A 86 6.81 23.60 -1.69
N GLN A 87 7.53 24.40 -0.91
CA GLN A 87 7.01 24.99 0.33
C GLN A 87 5.85 25.98 0.10
N ASN A 88 5.80 26.58 -1.09
CA ASN A 88 4.69 27.45 -1.51
C ASN A 88 3.50 26.68 -2.10
N GLY A 89 3.56 25.35 -2.15
CA GLY A 89 2.45 24.49 -2.58
C GLY A 89 1.25 24.54 -1.65
N ILE A 90 0.13 23.98 -2.10
CA ILE A 90 -1.08 23.83 -1.29
C ILE A 90 -0.85 22.70 -0.27
N PRO A 91 -0.94 22.98 1.04
CA PRO A 91 -0.87 21.93 2.06
C PRO A 91 -2.05 20.98 1.91
N ILE A 92 -1.76 19.68 1.91
CA ILE A 92 -2.77 18.64 2.02
C ILE A 92 -2.61 17.86 3.32
N LYS A 93 -3.75 17.43 3.86
CA LYS A 93 -3.85 16.47 4.96
C LYS A 93 -4.39 15.17 4.39
N ILE A 94 -3.73 14.05 4.72
CA ILE A 94 -4.14 12.71 4.32
C ILE A 94 -4.61 11.97 5.56
N THR A 95 -5.82 11.43 5.50
CA THR A 95 -6.37 10.54 6.53
C THR A 95 -6.55 9.16 5.92
N VAL A 96 -5.90 8.14 6.44
CA VAL A 96 -6.01 6.75 6.00
C VAL A 96 -6.94 6.02 6.96
N ASN A 97 -8.15 5.73 6.48
CA ASN A 97 -9.20 5.07 7.28
C ASN A 97 -9.07 3.55 7.26
N LYS A 98 -8.48 3.01 6.20
CA LYS A 98 -8.22 1.58 6.04
C LYS A 98 -6.83 1.38 5.49
N PHE A 99 -6.04 0.50 6.11
CA PHE A 99 -4.69 0.18 5.63
C PHE A 99 -4.38 -1.28 5.89
N GLU A 100 -4.97 -2.18 5.11
CA GLU A 100 -4.93 -3.61 5.39
C GLU A 100 -4.02 -4.33 4.40
N PHE A 101 -3.03 -5.06 4.94
CA PHE A 101 -2.33 -6.09 4.20
C PHE A 101 -2.61 -7.45 4.81
N ILE A 102 -3.23 -8.34 4.03
CA ILE A 102 -3.68 -9.64 4.48
C ILE A 102 -2.97 -10.73 3.69
N GLU A 103 -2.44 -11.71 4.40
CA GLU A 103 -1.92 -12.95 3.83
C GLU A 103 -2.90 -14.11 4.11
N ARG A 104 -3.28 -14.84 3.07
CA ARG A 104 -4.19 -16.00 3.13
C ARG A 104 -3.56 -17.22 2.51
N LYS A 105 -3.61 -18.34 3.23
CA LYS A 105 -3.24 -19.64 2.70
C LYS A 105 -4.30 -20.09 1.70
N ARG A 106 -3.88 -20.52 0.51
CA ARG A 106 -4.79 -21.00 -0.53
C ARG A 106 -5.03 -22.51 -0.42
N TYR A 107 -5.96 -22.99 -1.25
CA TYR A 107 -6.22 -24.42 -1.40
C TYR A 107 -4.90 -25.16 -1.69
N LEU A 108 -4.64 -26.23 -0.94
CA LEU A 108 -3.41 -27.05 -0.99
C LEU A 108 -2.14 -26.41 -0.41
N TYR A 109 -2.20 -25.31 0.35
CA TYR A 109 -1.05 -24.74 1.05
C TYR A 109 -0.12 -25.78 1.70
N TYR A 110 -0.69 -26.76 2.42
CA TYR A 110 0.10 -27.80 3.09
C TYR A 110 0.79 -28.76 2.12
N ILE A 111 0.21 -29.03 0.95
CA ILE A 111 0.88 -29.82 -0.10
C ILE A 111 2.09 -29.05 -0.61
N TYR A 112 1.93 -27.76 -0.88
CA TYR A 112 3.02 -26.87 -1.29
C TYR A 112 4.13 -26.78 -0.25
N ALA A 113 3.79 -26.79 1.05
CA ALA A 113 4.76 -26.78 2.14
C ALA A 113 5.56 -28.09 2.26
N ILE A 114 4.93 -29.25 2.02
CA ILE A 114 5.58 -30.57 2.10
C ILE A 114 6.38 -30.87 0.82
N PHE A 115 5.87 -30.44 -0.34
CA PHE A 115 6.48 -30.62 -1.65
C PHE A 115 6.82 -29.26 -2.28
N PRO A 116 7.91 -28.61 -1.82
CA PRO A 116 8.24 -27.24 -2.21
C PRO A 116 8.49 -27.08 -3.72
N ILE A 117 8.91 -28.14 -4.41
CA ILE A 117 9.10 -28.15 -5.87
C ILE A 117 7.78 -27.83 -6.60
N ILE A 118 6.64 -28.30 -6.07
CA ILE A 118 5.34 -28.05 -6.68
C ILE A 118 4.97 -26.57 -6.58
N ASP A 119 5.29 -25.93 -5.44
CA ASP A 119 5.06 -24.50 -5.25
C ASP A 119 5.98 -23.65 -6.12
N PHE A 120 7.23 -24.07 -6.33
CA PHE A 120 8.15 -23.38 -7.23
C PHE A 120 7.61 -23.30 -8.67
N VAL A 121 6.90 -24.34 -9.13
CA VAL A 121 6.31 -24.39 -10.47
C VAL A 121 4.98 -23.66 -10.55
N LEU A 122 4.09 -23.84 -9.57
CA LEU A 122 2.72 -23.32 -9.62
C LEU A 122 2.58 -21.91 -9.05
N ASN A 123 3.44 -21.51 -8.09
CA ASN A 123 3.48 -20.21 -7.44
C ASN A 123 2.10 -19.75 -6.91
N ASN A 124 1.34 -20.67 -6.31
CA ASN A 124 -0.12 -20.52 -6.10
C ASN A 124 -0.58 -20.82 -4.66
N SER A 125 0.33 -20.94 -3.71
CA SER A 125 0.03 -21.37 -2.34
C SER A 125 -0.48 -20.25 -1.43
N MET A 126 -0.19 -18.99 -1.74
CA MET A 126 -0.54 -17.82 -0.95
C MET A 126 -1.34 -16.80 -1.78
N GLU A 127 -2.36 -16.20 -1.18
CA GLU A 127 -3.04 -15.00 -1.67
C GLU A 127 -2.67 -13.84 -0.75
N TYR A 128 -2.18 -12.77 -1.35
CA TYR A 128 -1.90 -11.51 -0.71
C TYR A 128 -2.94 -10.50 -1.16
N SER A 129 -3.53 -9.76 -0.23
CA SER A 129 -4.43 -8.66 -0.55
C SER A 129 -4.03 -7.39 0.16
N TYR A 130 -4.07 -6.28 -0.56
CA TYR A 130 -3.76 -4.95 -0.05
C TYR A 130 -4.98 -4.05 -0.27
N ALA A 131 -5.44 -3.38 0.77
CA ALA A 131 -6.56 -2.44 0.71
C ALA A 131 -6.22 -1.13 1.41
N VAL A 132 -6.47 0.00 0.75
CA VAL A 132 -6.26 1.35 1.29
C VAL A 132 -7.48 2.20 1.02
N ASP A 133 -8.03 2.80 2.08
CA ASP A 133 -9.03 3.86 1.97
C ASP A 133 -8.43 5.14 2.52
N LEU A 134 -8.35 6.16 1.68
CA LEU A 134 -7.73 7.44 2.01
C LEU A 134 -8.69 8.60 1.75
N THR A 135 -8.59 9.61 2.60
CA THR A 135 -9.27 10.90 2.47
C THR A 135 -8.21 11.98 2.36
N ILE A 136 -8.30 12.83 1.34
CA ILE A 136 -7.40 13.96 1.12
C ILE A 136 -8.19 15.25 1.33
N GLU A 137 -7.70 16.06 2.26
CA GLU A 137 -8.26 17.34 2.65
C GLU A 137 -7.29 18.47 2.26
N TYR A 138 -7.78 19.51 1.59
CA TYR A 138 -6.98 20.71 1.32
C TYR A 138 -7.85 21.98 1.22
N LYS A 139 -7.22 23.13 1.46
CA LYS A 139 -7.83 24.46 1.37
C LYS A 139 -7.05 25.31 0.37
N THR A 140 -7.74 25.93 -0.58
CA THR A 140 -7.11 26.88 -1.50
C THR A 140 -7.27 28.30 -0.96
N ALA A 141 -6.17 29.06 -0.91
CA ALA A 141 -6.19 30.45 -0.40
C ALA A 141 -7.15 31.37 -1.16
N LYS A 142 -7.39 31.08 -2.45
CA LYS A 142 -8.28 31.86 -3.32
C LYS A 142 -9.77 31.61 -3.06
N GLU A 143 -10.18 30.39 -2.71
CA GLU A 143 -11.59 30.02 -2.71
C GLU A 143 -12.17 29.87 -1.29
N LYS A 144 -11.33 29.84 -0.24
CA LYS A 144 -11.72 29.56 1.16
C LYS A 144 -12.54 28.27 1.35
N ARG A 145 -12.71 27.48 0.29
CA ARG A 145 -13.44 26.23 0.26
C ARG A 145 -12.52 25.10 0.71
N GLU A 146 -13.08 24.25 1.56
CA GLU A 146 -12.48 23.01 1.99
C GLU A 146 -12.85 21.92 0.98
N TYR A 147 -11.84 21.30 0.41
CA TYR A 147 -11.98 20.19 -0.51
C TYR A 147 -11.66 18.91 0.24
N VAL A 148 -12.58 17.94 0.17
CA VAL A 148 -12.44 16.63 0.81
C VAL A 148 -12.76 15.57 -0.23
N ASN A 149 -11.77 14.80 -0.64
CA ASN A 149 -11.93 13.71 -1.60
C ASN A 149 -11.57 12.39 -0.93
N THR A 150 -12.35 11.35 -1.18
CA THR A 150 -12.10 10.00 -0.65
C THR A 150 -11.81 9.06 -1.81
N PHE A 151 -10.80 8.22 -1.65
CA PHE A 151 -10.33 7.28 -2.64
C PHE A 151 -10.14 5.91 -2.01
N ASN A 152 -10.39 4.87 -2.78
CA ASN A 152 -10.20 3.49 -2.36
C ASN A 152 -9.30 2.75 -3.36
N PHE A 153 -8.53 1.82 -2.83
CA PHE A 153 -7.67 0.93 -3.59
C PHE A 153 -7.75 -0.46 -3.00
N CYS A 154 -7.89 -1.45 -3.87
CA CYS A 154 -7.82 -2.85 -3.48
C CYS A 154 -7.12 -3.63 -4.59
N GLU A 155 -6.12 -4.41 -4.20
CA GLU A 155 -5.39 -5.28 -5.10
C GLU A 155 -5.20 -6.64 -4.46
N LYS A 156 -5.26 -7.70 -5.27
CA LYS A 156 -4.99 -9.07 -4.86
C LYS A 156 -3.95 -9.68 -5.78
N ARG A 157 -3.02 -10.43 -5.18
CA ARG A 157 -1.99 -11.16 -5.90
C ARG A 157 -1.82 -12.54 -5.31
N VAL A 158 -1.39 -13.46 -6.15
CA VAL A 158 -1.11 -14.83 -5.77
C VAL A 158 0.38 -15.06 -5.93
N ALA A 159 0.97 -15.74 -4.97
CA ALA A 159 2.37 -16.13 -5.00
C ALA A 159 2.59 -17.44 -4.23
N GLY A 160 3.84 -17.91 -4.25
CA GLY A 160 4.32 -19.05 -3.50
C GLY A 160 4.53 -18.75 -2.03
N ILE A 161 4.68 -19.80 -1.24
CA ILE A 161 4.86 -19.77 0.22
C ILE A 161 6.24 -19.22 0.58
N PHE A 162 7.19 -19.35 -0.35
CA PHE A 162 8.55 -18.87 -0.23
C PHE A 162 8.75 -17.48 -0.85
N GLU A 163 7.67 -16.77 -1.20
CA GLU A 163 7.76 -15.40 -1.67
C GLU A 163 8.34 -14.51 -0.56
N LEU A 164 9.47 -13.87 -0.85
CA LEU A 164 10.22 -13.06 0.12
C LEU A 164 9.98 -11.58 -0.18
N ASN A 165 9.82 -10.78 0.87
CA ASN A 165 9.81 -9.34 0.72
C ASN A 165 11.23 -8.83 0.47
N LYS A 166 11.62 -8.77 -0.80
CA LYS A 166 12.90 -8.22 -1.22
C LYS A 166 12.68 -6.82 -1.81
N PRO A 167 13.15 -5.74 -1.14
CA PRO A 167 12.81 -4.38 -1.53
C PRO A 167 13.13 -4.01 -2.98
N LYS A 168 14.28 -4.49 -3.47
CA LYS A 168 14.88 -4.12 -4.77
C LYS A 168 14.63 -5.12 -5.90
N GLU A 169 14.04 -6.27 -5.60
CA GLU A 169 13.76 -7.31 -6.59
C GLU A 169 12.27 -7.31 -6.96
N GLU A 170 11.94 -7.84 -8.13
CA GLU A 170 10.54 -8.05 -8.50
C GLU A 170 9.95 -9.18 -7.65
N ASN A 171 8.93 -8.83 -6.86
CA ASN A 171 8.12 -9.75 -6.05
C ASN A 171 6.78 -9.07 -5.74
N VAL A 172 5.83 -9.85 -5.24
CA VAL A 172 4.48 -9.40 -4.92
C VAL A 172 4.47 -8.19 -3.96
N PHE A 173 5.35 -8.16 -2.96
CA PHE A 173 5.41 -7.05 -2.00
C PHE A 173 5.91 -5.75 -2.66
N ARG A 174 6.90 -5.82 -3.54
CA ARG A 174 7.35 -4.66 -4.33
C ARG A 174 6.25 -4.15 -5.24
N THR A 175 5.52 -5.04 -5.90
CA THR A 175 4.42 -4.62 -6.78
C THR A 175 3.33 -3.89 -5.99
N PHE A 176 2.95 -4.40 -4.81
CA PHE A 176 2.03 -3.68 -3.93
C PHE A 176 2.55 -2.31 -3.53
N ARG A 177 3.81 -2.21 -3.06
CA ARG A 177 4.41 -0.90 -2.70
C ARG A 177 4.29 0.10 -3.83
N VAL A 178 4.73 -0.30 -5.04
CA VAL A 178 4.71 0.57 -6.22
C VAL A 178 3.28 0.99 -6.56
N ASN A 179 2.35 0.04 -6.60
CA ASN A 179 0.96 0.32 -6.99
C ASN A 179 0.24 1.21 -5.97
N VAL A 180 0.41 0.93 -4.67
CA VAL A 180 -0.15 1.75 -3.58
C VAL A 180 0.44 3.16 -3.62
N THR A 181 1.76 3.29 -3.80
CA THR A 181 2.42 4.60 -3.90
C THR A 181 1.92 5.38 -5.13
N LYS A 182 1.81 4.72 -6.30
CA LYS A 182 1.22 5.32 -7.52
C LYS A 182 -0.22 5.75 -7.29
N PHE A 183 -1.04 4.93 -6.63
CA PHE A 183 -2.42 5.24 -6.32
C PHE A 183 -2.55 6.48 -5.43
N ILE A 184 -1.75 6.58 -4.36
CA ILE A 184 -1.74 7.74 -3.47
C ILE A 184 -1.34 9.00 -4.24
N LEU A 185 -0.27 8.95 -5.04
CA LEU A 185 0.17 10.08 -5.87
C LEU A 185 -0.92 10.56 -6.83
N ARG A 186 -1.54 9.63 -7.55
CA ARG A 186 -2.64 9.93 -8.48
C ARG A 186 -3.84 10.56 -7.78
N SER A 187 -4.16 10.09 -6.58
CA SER A 187 -5.24 10.63 -5.74
C SER A 187 -4.96 12.08 -5.33
N ILE A 188 -3.69 12.40 -5.02
CA ILE A 188 -3.25 13.77 -4.69
C ILE A 188 -3.34 14.69 -5.91
N ILE A 189 -2.90 14.20 -7.07
CA ILE A 189 -2.72 15.00 -8.29
C ILE A 189 -4.01 15.08 -9.14
N GLY A 190 -5.05 14.31 -8.78
CA GLY A 190 -6.33 14.28 -9.48
C GLY A 190 -6.28 13.54 -10.81
N GLU A 191 -5.54 12.43 -10.86
CA GLU A 191 -5.45 11.49 -11.98
C GLU A 191 -6.21 10.20 -11.64
N SER A 192 -7.53 10.30 -11.51
CA SER A 192 -8.42 9.14 -11.35
C SER A 192 -8.91 8.65 -12.71
#